data_AF-A0A9W5F164-F1
#
_entry.id   AF-A0A9W5F164-F1
#
_cell.length_a   1.000
_cell.length_b   1.000
_cell.length_c   1.000
_cell.angle_alpha   90.00
_cell.angle_beta   90.00
_cell.angle_gamma   90.00
#
_symmetry.space_group_name_H-M   'P 1'
#
loop_
_entity.id
_entity.type
_entity.pdbx_description
1 polymer ?
#
loop_
_entity_poly.entity_id
_entity_poly.type
_entity_poly.pdbx_seq_one_letter_code
_entity_poly.pdbx_strand_id
1 'polypeptide(L)'
;MVLAASRLSASKNRRALLPFDECGEAYKVHEYHKRDQTGATIGSQPDPVPMMKSSLDHIPQRKQQELARALEILHEEFEDALGEGTADFKKRGRILKIVLFGSYARGTFVDEPHTMKGYRSDFDLLVIVNNRKLTDHATFWYKAADRIIRDSFIETPTQFIVHSLREVNTELKKGHYFFSDIRKEGIILYELDDEPLAEPKLLTAEERLEVAREHYNERLGLALSFMKVARFCISENDLRLGAFELHQCIEQAYSCVILTLTNYGPASHNIKFLRSLAEEQDLRLAEAFPRDQHRQRAWFNRINEAYVKARYSKHFEISEEALVWLGERTAHLLELVKAVCDEHIEKLERDVRMGGGESGQ
;
A
#
# COMPACT_ATOMS: atom_id res chain seq x y z
N MET A 1 66.68 -33.29 -2.37
CA MET A 1 66.39 -32.10 -1.55
C MET A 1 65.00 -32.31 -0.95
N VAL A 2 64.81 -32.80 0.28
CA VAL A 2 65.08 -32.14 1.59
C VAL A 2 64.32 -30.81 1.68
N LEU A 3 63.45 -30.46 2.64
CA LEU A 3 62.78 -31.06 3.82
C LEU A 3 61.87 -29.96 4.43
N ALA A 4 60.89 -30.35 5.27
CA ALA A 4 60.27 -29.59 6.41
C ALA A 4 59.49 -28.28 6.12
N ALA A 5 58.21 -28.07 6.53
CA ALA A 5 57.48 -28.21 7.81
C ALA A 5 57.59 -27.00 8.77
N SER A 6 56.43 -26.37 9.07
CA SER A 6 55.95 -25.80 10.37
C SER A 6 54.71 -24.93 10.08
N ARG A 7 53.44 -25.24 10.42
CA ARG A 7 52.71 -25.48 11.70
C ARG A 7 52.52 -24.27 12.63
N LEU A 8 51.25 -24.17 13.10
CA LEU A 8 50.64 -23.43 14.24
C LEU A 8 50.22 -21.98 13.97
N SER A 9 49.06 -21.44 14.40
CA SER A 9 47.97 -21.84 15.33
C SER A 9 46.81 -20.84 15.13
N ALA A 10 45.58 -21.23 14.74
CA ALA A 10 44.41 -21.57 15.56
C ALA A 10 43.83 -20.45 16.47
N SER A 11 42.56 -20.08 16.24
CA SER A 11 41.51 -19.77 17.24
C SER A 11 40.20 -19.41 16.50
N LYS A 12 39.29 -20.35 16.23
CA LYS A 12 38.10 -20.70 17.04
C LYS A 12 37.14 -19.52 17.30
N ASN A 13 36.01 -19.51 16.57
CA ASN A 13 34.69 -19.44 17.19
C ASN A 13 33.60 -19.95 16.23
N ARG A 14 33.29 -21.25 16.33
CA ARG A 14 31.98 -21.81 15.96
C ARG A 14 31.15 -21.85 17.24
N ARG A 15 29.96 -21.25 17.23
CA ARG A 15 28.81 -21.61 18.06
C ARG A 15 27.67 -21.82 17.06
N ALA A 16 27.34 -23.07 16.71
CA ALA A 16 26.44 -23.96 17.46
C ALA A 16 25.04 -23.33 17.60
N LEU A 17 24.21 -23.61 16.59
CA LEU A 17 22.76 -23.58 16.65
C LEU A 17 22.31 -24.57 17.73
N LEU A 18 21.45 -24.11 18.65
CA LEU A 18 20.66 -24.98 19.52
C LEU A 18 19.17 -24.67 19.32
N PRO A 19 18.28 -25.66 19.55
CA PRO A 19 16.87 -25.59 19.18
C PRO A 19 16.07 -24.73 20.15
N PHE A 20 15.03 -24.09 19.62
CA PHE A 20 13.94 -23.48 20.38
C PHE A 20 13.08 -24.59 21.00
N ASP A 21 13.07 -24.69 22.33
CA ASP A 21 11.90 -25.09 23.12
C ASP A 21 12.11 -24.70 24.59
N GLU A 22 11.02 -24.24 25.21
CA GLU A 22 10.76 -24.06 26.64
C GLU A 22 11.63 -23.10 27.47
N CYS A 23 11.11 -21.91 27.74
CA CYS A 23 10.99 -21.39 29.12
C CYS A 23 10.09 -20.15 29.14
N GLY A 24 8.88 -20.30 29.69
CA GLY A 24 8.12 -19.18 30.20
C GLY A 24 8.69 -18.75 31.55
N GLU A 25 8.94 -17.46 31.74
CA GLU A 25 8.83 -16.79 33.03
C GLU A 25 8.94 -15.26 32.88
N ALA A 26 7.85 -14.59 33.24
CA ALA A 26 7.78 -13.30 33.94
C ALA A 26 8.64 -12.12 33.45
N TYR A 27 8.09 -11.29 32.56
CA TYR A 27 8.46 -9.87 32.50
C TYR A 27 7.66 -9.10 33.57
N LYS A 28 8.27 -8.91 34.75
CA LYS A 28 7.84 -7.89 35.71
C LYS A 28 8.26 -6.52 35.20
N VAL A 29 7.28 -5.67 34.92
CA VAL A 29 7.47 -4.24 34.68
C VAL A 29 7.95 -3.61 36.00
N HIS A 30 9.18 -3.10 36.02
CA HIS A 30 9.66 -2.28 37.13
C HIS A 30 9.05 -0.88 37.02
N GLU A 31 8.01 -0.61 37.81
CA GLU A 31 7.54 0.76 38.07
C GLU A 31 8.61 1.54 38.84
N TYR A 32 9.18 2.56 38.21
CA TYR A 32 9.95 3.60 38.89
C TYR A 32 9.00 4.62 39.50
N HIS A 33 8.74 4.52 40.81
CA HIS A 33 8.16 5.63 41.59
C HIS A 33 9.27 6.62 41.99
N LYS A 34 9.35 7.76 41.30
CA LYS A 34 9.97 8.97 41.87
C LYS A 34 8.90 9.75 42.62
N ARG A 35 9.03 9.84 43.95
CA ARG A 35 8.33 10.83 44.77
C ARG A 35 9.02 12.17 44.53
N ASP A 36 8.28 13.17 44.07
CA ASP A 36 8.68 14.57 44.22
C ASP A 36 7.68 15.28 45.13
N GLN A 37 8.18 15.78 46.26
CA GLN A 37 7.45 16.60 47.21
C GLN A 37 7.70 18.06 46.86
N THR A 38 6.90 18.65 45.97
CA THR A 38 6.73 20.10 45.90
C THR A 38 5.33 20.42 45.35
N GLY A 39 4.54 21.12 46.16
CA GLY A 39 3.20 21.56 45.80
C GLY A 39 3.22 22.71 44.79
N ALA A 40 3.29 22.36 43.51
CA ALA A 40 3.06 23.28 42.40
C ALA A 40 1.96 22.73 41.49
N THR A 41 0.99 23.59 41.16
CA THR A 41 -0.19 23.31 40.34
C THR A 41 0.23 22.70 39.00
N ILE A 42 -0.10 21.42 38.80
CA ILE A 42 0.15 20.69 37.55
C ILE A 42 -0.78 21.30 36.49
N GLY A 43 -0.21 22.12 35.60
CA GLY A 43 -0.84 22.45 34.33
C GLY A 43 -1.14 21.13 33.60
N SER A 44 -2.36 21.00 33.08
CA SER A 44 -2.82 19.86 32.31
C SER A 44 -1.72 19.40 31.36
N GLN A 45 -1.17 18.20 31.60
CA GLN A 45 -0.34 17.55 30.61
C GLN A 45 -1.14 17.47 29.31
N PRO A 46 -0.54 17.79 28.15
CA PRO A 46 -1.21 17.51 26.89
C PRO A 46 -1.56 16.03 26.86
N ASP A 47 -2.78 15.71 26.41
CA ASP A 47 -3.25 14.33 26.29
C ASP A 47 -2.16 13.48 25.62
N PRO A 48 -1.88 12.26 26.12
CA PRO A 48 -0.88 11.39 25.51
C PRO A 48 -1.22 11.21 24.04
N VAL A 49 -0.26 11.57 23.19
CA VAL A 49 -0.35 11.42 21.73
C VAL A 49 -0.82 10.00 21.44
N PRO A 50 -1.93 9.78 20.70
CA PRO A 50 -2.42 8.43 20.44
C PRO A 50 -1.34 7.63 19.76
N MET A 51 -0.78 6.67 20.51
CA MET A 51 0.26 5.76 20.04
C MET A 51 -0.38 4.79 19.05
N MET A 52 0.28 4.57 17.91
CA MET A 52 -0.20 3.61 16.92
C MET A 52 -0.27 2.21 17.53
N LYS A 53 -1.13 1.35 16.98
CA LYS A 53 -1.27 -0.02 17.47
C LYS A 53 0.00 -0.83 17.20
N SER A 54 0.25 -1.84 18.03
CA SER A 54 1.35 -2.80 17.85
C SER A 54 0.93 -4.27 17.99
N SER A 55 -0.30 -4.54 18.44
CA SER A 55 -0.83 -5.90 18.57
C SER A 55 -1.34 -6.44 17.23
N LEU A 56 -1.10 -7.73 16.99
CA LEU A 56 -1.59 -8.50 15.84
C LEU A 56 -2.56 -9.61 16.27
N ASP A 57 -3.07 -9.57 17.50
CA ASP A 57 -3.79 -10.71 18.12
C ASP A 57 -5.07 -11.13 17.36
N HIS A 58 -5.68 -10.20 16.62
CA HIS A 58 -6.85 -10.49 15.78
C HIS A 58 -6.49 -11.14 14.43
N ILE A 59 -5.21 -11.18 14.06
CA ILE A 59 -4.72 -11.79 12.82
C ILE A 59 -4.35 -13.24 13.11
N PRO A 60 -4.81 -14.24 12.32
CA PRO A 60 -4.45 -15.63 12.53
C PRO A 60 -2.93 -15.88 12.51
N GLN A 61 -2.43 -16.79 13.34
CA GLN A 61 -0.99 -17.04 13.51
C GLN A 61 -0.27 -17.36 12.19
N ARG A 62 -0.89 -18.12 11.29
CA ARG A 62 -0.35 -18.39 9.94
C ARG A 62 -0.10 -17.10 9.15
N LYS A 63 -1.05 -16.16 9.19
CA LYS A 63 -0.97 -14.85 8.53
C LYS A 63 0.07 -13.95 9.19
N GLN A 64 0.22 -14.02 10.51
CA GLN A 64 1.30 -13.31 11.21
C GLN A 64 2.69 -13.81 10.77
N GLN A 65 2.86 -15.12 10.56
CA GLN A 65 4.10 -15.69 10.03
C GLN A 65 4.37 -15.25 8.59
N GLU A 66 3.33 -15.20 7.73
CA GLU A 66 3.44 -14.66 6.37
C GLU A 66 3.88 -13.18 6.39
N LEU A 67 3.31 -12.36 7.28
CA LEU A 67 3.71 -10.96 7.47
C LEU A 67 5.17 -10.85 7.93
N ALA A 68 5.59 -11.64 8.91
CA ALA A 68 6.98 -11.66 9.38
C ALA A 68 7.93 -12.01 8.23
N ARG A 69 7.56 -13.00 7.40
CA ARG A 69 8.34 -13.37 6.21
C ARG A 69 8.41 -12.24 5.18
N ALA A 70 7.31 -11.53 4.93
CA ALA A 70 7.31 -10.37 4.04
C ALA A 70 8.24 -9.27 4.56
N LEU A 71 8.26 -9.03 5.87
CA LEU A 71 9.16 -8.07 6.52
C LEU A 71 10.63 -8.46 6.37
N GLU A 72 10.97 -9.73 6.60
CA GLU A 72 12.32 -10.25 6.36
C GLU A 72 12.80 -9.95 4.95
N ILE A 73 11.97 -10.27 3.94
CA ILE A 73 12.30 -10.03 2.53
C ILE A 73 12.48 -8.53 2.26
N LEU A 74 11.61 -7.67 2.79
CA LEU A 74 11.74 -6.22 2.64
C LEU A 74 13.07 -5.70 3.20
N HIS A 75 13.49 -6.20 4.36
CA HIS A 75 14.76 -5.82 4.97
C HIS A 75 15.97 -6.35 4.17
N GLU A 76 15.99 -7.64 3.85
CA GLU A 76 17.10 -8.29 3.12
C GLU A 76 17.34 -7.61 1.76
N GLU A 77 16.29 -7.48 0.94
CA GLU A 77 16.43 -6.93 -0.41
C GLU A 77 16.76 -5.44 -0.40
N PHE A 78 16.29 -4.70 0.60
CA PHE A 78 16.66 -3.30 0.77
C PHE A 78 18.14 -3.16 1.18
N GLU A 79 18.62 -3.97 2.12
CA GLU A 79 20.04 -3.97 2.51
C GLU A 79 20.95 -4.32 1.32
N ASP A 80 20.59 -5.32 0.52
CA ASP A 80 21.32 -5.69 -0.69
C ASP A 80 21.35 -4.54 -1.71
N ALA A 81 20.20 -3.88 -1.96
CA ALA A 81 20.12 -2.74 -2.89
C ALA A 81 20.96 -1.52 -2.42
N LEU A 82 21.14 -1.35 -1.11
CA LEU A 82 22.04 -0.35 -0.54
C LEU A 82 23.51 -0.74 -0.67
N GLY A 83 23.83 -2.02 -0.48
CA GLY A 83 25.18 -2.59 -0.59
C GLY A 83 25.81 -2.42 -1.98
N GLU A 84 24.99 -2.34 -3.03
CA GLU A 84 25.43 -2.15 -4.41
C GLU A 84 25.95 -0.72 -4.72
N GLY A 85 25.97 0.23 -3.78
CA GLY A 85 26.41 1.62 -4.08
C GLY A 85 27.24 2.33 -3.02
N THR A 86 28.20 3.15 -3.49
CA THR A 86 29.16 3.87 -2.63
C THR A 86 28.70 5.26 -2.18
N ALA A 87 27.55 5.74 -2.66
CA ALA A 87 27.01 7.05 -2.33
C ALA A 87 26.61 7.16 -0.85
N ASP A 88 26.88 8.30 -0.22
CA ASP A 88 26.70 8.45 1.23
C ASP A 88 25.25 8.29 1.72
N PHE A 89 24.27 8.66 0.88
CA PHE A 89 22.86 8.43 1.22
C PHE A 89 22.48 6.94 1.23
N LYS A 90 23.19 6.09 0.46
CA LYS A 90 22.98 4.63 0.49
C LYS A 90 23.58 4.01 1.74
N LYS A 91 24.80 4.43 2.13
CA LYS A 91 25.45 3.96 3.38
C LYS A 91 24.60 4.22 4.62
N ARG A 92 23.90 5.36 4.63
CA ARG A 92 23.00 5.78 5.71
C ARG A 92 21.54 5.41 5.46
N GLY A 93 21.21 4.73 4.36
CA GLY A 93 19.84 4.39 4.03
C GLY A 93 19.27 3.42 5.06
N ARG A 94 18.11 3.73 5.63
CA ARG A 94 17.44 2.91 6.64
C ARG A 94 15.93 2.90 6.38
N ILE A 95 15.33 1.75 6.62
CA ILE A 95 13.89 1.66 6.91
C ILE A 95 13.73 2.21 8.33
N LEU A 96 12.84 3.17 8.50
CA LEU A 96 12.51 3.78 9.78
C LEU A 96 11.32 3.09 10.43
N LYS A 97 10.26 2.83 9.64
CA LYS A 97 9.05 2.17 10.12
C LYS A 97 8.45 1.30 9.02
N ILE A 98 7.80 0.20 9.40
CA ILE A 98 6.89 -0.57 8.54
C ILE A 98 5.56 -0.66 9.26
N VAL A 99 4.51 -0.18 8.60
CA VAL A 99 3.15 -0.13 9.16
C VAL A 99 2.24 -0.98 8.30
N LEU A 100 1.57 -1.95 8.90
CA LEU A 100 0.42 -2.62 8.30
C LEU A 100 -0.76 -1.67 8.33
N PHE A 101 -1.36 -1.44 7.18
CA PHE A 101 -2.62 -0.73 7.08
C PHE A 101 -3.65 -1.59 6.37
N GLY A 102 -4.83 -1.00 6.21
CA GLY A 102 -5.88 -1.60 5.43
C GLY A 102 -6.70 -2.65 6.17
N SER A 103 -7.33 -3.53 5.40
CA SER A 103 -8.33 -4.48 5.91
C SER A 103 -7.80 -5.40 7.01
N TYR A 104 -6.55 -5.87 6.90
CA TYR A 104 -5.90 -6.67 7.94
C TYR A 104 -5.60 -5.86 9.20
N ALA A 105 -5.18 -4.58 9.09
CA ALA A 105 -5.01 -3.72 10.26
C ALA A 105 -6.34 -3.41 10.97
N ARG A 106 -7.43 -3.26 10.21
CA ARG A 106 -8.78 -2.99 10.72
C ARG A 106 -9.50 -4.24 11.25
N GLY A 107 -9.03 -5.44 10.91
CA GLY A 107 -9.74 -6.70 11.22
C GLY A 107 -10.98 -6.94 10.36
N THR A 108 -11.06 -6.32 9.18
CA THR A 108 -12.18 -6.42 8.23
C THR A 108 -11.80 -7.20 6.96
N PHE A 109 -10.66 -7.90 6.98
CA PHE A 109 -10.14 -8.66 5.85
C PHE A 109 -11.08 -9.80 5.45
N VAL A 110 -11.11 -10.10 4.16
CA VAL A 110 -11.87 -11.20 3.56
C VAL A 110 -10.88 -12.23 3.03
N ASP A 111 -11.08 -13.50 3.35
CA ASP A 111 -10.26 -14.61 2.85
C ASP A 111 -11.17 -15.73 2.37
N GLU A 112 -11.76 -15.53 1.19
CA GLU A 112 -12.72 -16.47 0.57
C GLU A 112 -12.20 -17.01 -0.78
N PRO A 113 -11.05 -17.73 -0.81
CA PRO A 113 -10.49 -18.23 -2.06
C PRO A 113 -11.35 -19.32 -2.72
N HIS A 114 -12.30 -19.91 -1.98
CA HIS A 114 -13.12 -21.04 -2.42
C HIS A 114 -14.56 -20.65 -2.84
N THR A 115 -14.95 -19.37 -2.75
CA THR A 115 -16.27 -18.92 -3.22
C THR A 115 -16.23 -18.53 -4.70
N MET A 116 -17.40 -18.41 -5.34
CA MET A 116 -17.50 -17.96 -6.75
C MET A 116 -16.85 -16.59 -7.00
N LYS A 117 -16.71 -15.74 -5.96
CA LYS A 117 -16.06 -14.43 -6.07
C LYS A 117 -14.53 -14.51 -5.96
N GLY A 118 -13.99 -15.53 -5.29
CA GLY A 118 -12.54 -15.77 -5.18
C GLY A 118 -11.73 -14.57 -4.65
N TYR A 119 -12.35 -13.73 -3.83
CA TYR A 119 -11.73 -12.51 -3.30
C TYR A 119 -10.94 -12.83 -2.04
N ARG A 120 -9.72 -12.33 -1.99
CA ARG A 120 -8.81 -12.39 -0.84
C ARG A 120 -8.21 -11.01 -0.68
N SER A 121 -8.26 -10.49 0.54
CA SER A 121 -7.62 -9.23 0.92
C SER A 121 -6.10 -9.37 0.86
N ASP A 122 -5.45 -8.27 0.50
CA ASP A 122 -3.99 -8.17 0.45
C ASP A 122 -3.44 -7.71 1.81
N PHE A 123 -2.17 -7.98 2.09
CA PHE A 123 -1.43 -7.24 3.12
C PHE A 123 -0.95 -5.91 2.53
N ASP A 124 -1.42 -4.79 3.07
CA ASP A 124 -1.04 -3.45 2.64
C ASP A 124 -0.03 -2.84 3.61
N LEU A 125 1.20 -2.61 3.14
CA LEU A 125 2.30 -2.13 3.99
C LEU A 125 2.75 -0.72 3.58
N LEU A 126 2.92 0.16 4.56
CA LEU A 126 3.62 1.44 4.39
C LEU A 126 5.05 1.27 4.91
N VAL A 127 6.01 1.35 4.00
CA VAL A 127 7.44 1.37 4.33
C VAL A 127 7.91 2.81 4.37
N ILE A 128 8.40 3.24 5.53
CA ILE A 128 8.92 4.60 5.75
C ILE A 128 10.44 4.56 5.75
N VAL A 129 11.06 5.33 4.87
CA VAL A 129 12.54 5.43 4.76
C VAL A 129 13.06 6.80 5.20
N ASN A 130 14.33 6.86 5.57
CA ASN A 130 14.95 8.10 6.05
C ASN A 130 15.36 9.09 4.94
N ASN A 131 15.27 8.70 3.67
CA ASN A 131 15.63 9.57 2.55
C ASN A 131 14.70 9.37 1.36
N ARG A 132 14.18 10.48 0.80
CA ARG A 132 13.30 10.46 -0.37
C ARG A 132 13.90 9.76 -1.59
N LYS A 133 15.22 9.75 -1.78
CA LYS A 133 15.83 9.03 -2.92
C LYS A 133 15.62 7.52 -2.83
N LEU A 134 15.38 6.99 -1.62
CA LEU A 134 15.18 5.56 -1.37
C LEU A 134 13.73 5.13 -1.62
N THR A 135 12.83 6.04 -1.99
CA THR A 135 11.44 5.71 -2.33
C THR A 135 11.29 5.22 -3.78
N ASP A 136 12.35 5.31 -4.59
CA ASP A 136 12.31 4.86 -5.99
C ASP A 136 12.11 3.34 -6.06
N HIS A 137 10.90 2.94 -6.47
CA HIS A 137 10.51 1.53 -6.46
C HIS A 137 11.33 0.69 -7.44
N ALA A 138 11.63 1.22 -8.63
CA ALA A 138 12.38 0.49 -9.65
C ALA A 138 13.81 0.17 -9.21
N THR A 139 14.45 1.09 -8.49
CA THR A 139 15.84 0.96 -8.06
C THR A 139 15.99 0.12 -6.80
N PHE A 140 15.13 0.32 -5.79
CA PHE A 140 15.36 -0.24 -4.45
C PHE A 140 14.38 -1.36 -4.06
N TRP A 141 13.20 -1.43 -4.66
CA TRP A 141 12.10 -2.24 -4.13
C TRP A 141 11.56 -3.29 -5.11
N TYR A 142 11.91 -3.20 -6.39
CA TYR A 142 11.47 -4.14 -7.40
C TYR A 142 11.83 -5.60 -7.05
N LYS A 143 13.06 -5.84 -6.58
CA LYS A 143 13.50 -7.19 -6.18
C LYS A 143 12.70 -7.72 -4.98
N ALA A 144 12.43 -6.87 -3.98
CA ALA A 144 11.58 -7.21 -2.84
C ALA A 144 10.16 -7.58 -3.26
N ALA A 145 9.53 -6.75 -4.10
CA ALA A 145 8.19 -7.02 -4.62
C ALA A 145 8.13 -8.34 -5.42
N ASP A 146 9.11 -8.58 -6.30
CA ASP A 146 9.18 -9.80 -7.09
C ASP A 146 9.41 -11.05 -6.21
N ARG A 147 10.30 -10.95 -5.22
CA ARG A 147 10.60 -12.04 -4.30
C ARG A 147 9.42 -12.38 -3.39
N ILE A 148 8.71 -11.38 -2.87
CA ILE A 148 7.47 -11.58 -2.09
C ILE A 148 6.42 -12.34 -2.91
N ILE A 149 6.22 -11.97 -4.18
CA ILE A 149 5.24 -12.64 -5.06
C ILE A 149 5.62 -14.10 -5.34
N ARG A 150 6.92 -14.42 -5.39
CA ARG A 150 7.43 -15.77 -5.70
C ARG A 150 7.64 -16.64 -4.46
N ASP A 151 7.65 -16.07 -3.27
CA ASP A 151 7.91 -16.82 -2.04
C ASP A 151 6.70 -17.73 -1.74
N SER A 152 6.92 -19.04 -1.83
CA SER A 152 5.86 -20.04 -1.63
C SER A 152 5.30 -20.07 -0.21
N PHE A 153 5.97 -19.44 0.76
CA PHE A 153 5.48 -19.34 2.12
C PHE A 153 4.43 -18.24 2.27
N ILE A 154 4.51 -17.18 1.46
CA ILE A 154 3.57 -16.06 1.46
C ILE A 154 2.43 -16.38 0.50
N GLU A 155 1.32 -16.84 1.05
CA GLU A 155 0.12 -17.15 0.27
C GLU A 155 -0.75 -15.91 0.06
N THR A 156 -0.68 -14.96 1.01
CA THR A 156 -1.47 -13.73 1.01
C THR A 156 -0.79 -12.72 0.11
N PRO A 157 -1.47 -12.21 -0.93
CA PRO A 157 -0.88 -11.18 -1.77
C PRO A 157 -0.47 -10.01 -0.88
N THR A 158 0.74 -9.51 -1.10
CA THR A 158 1.31 -8.46 -0.27
C THR A 158 1.71 -7.30 -1.16
N GLN A 159 1.20 -6.12 -0.84
CA GLN A 159 1.48 -4.86 -1.52
C GLN A 159 2.13 -3.89 -0.55
N PHE A 160 2.97 -3.02 -1.06
CA PHE A 160 3.56 -1.99 -0.24
C PHE A 160 3.81 -0.70 -1.00
N ILE A 161 3.69 0.41 -0.27
CA ILE A 161 4.07 1.75 -0.70
C ILE A 161 5.29 2.20 0.08
N VAL A 162 6.12 3.03 -0.55
CA VAL A 162 7.34 3.53 0.07
C VAL A 162 7.34 5.05 0.06
N HIS A 163 7.47 5.64 1.24
CA HIS A 163 7.55 7.08 1.41
C HIS A 163 8.68 7.45 2.36
N SER A 164 9.24 8.65 2.22
CA SER A 164 10.14 9.17 3.24
C SER A 164 9.35 9.69 4.44
N LEU A 165 9.94 9.65 5.64
CA LEU A 165 9.30 10.20 6.85
C LEU A 165 8.87 11.67 6.65
N ARG A 166 9.68 12.45 5.94
CA ARG A 166 9.36 13.84 5.60
C ARG A 166 8.11 13.96 4.73
N GLU A 167 7.93 13.08 3.75
CA GLU A 167 6.73 13.09 2.90
C GLU A 167 5.50 12.73 3.73
N VAL A 168 5.53 11.61 4.47
CA VAL A 168 4.42 11.20 5.35
C VAL A 168 4.01 12.34 6.29
N ASN A 169 4.97 12.96 6.98
CA ASN A 169 4.71 14.07 7.89
C ASN A 169 4.20 15.34 7.18
N THR A 170 4.59 15.58 5.92
CA THR A 170 4.08 16.71 5.13
C THR A 170 2.63 16.47 4.74
N GLU A 171 2.30 15.27 4.31
CA GLU A 171 0.94 14.89 3.90
C GLU A 171 -0.02 14.86 5.09
N LEU A 172 0.43 14.39 6.27
CA LEU A 172 -0.32 14.51 7.52
C LEU A 172 -0.63 15.97 7.85
N LYS A 173 0.35 16.88 7.77
CA LYS A 173 0.16 18.31 8.05
C LYS A 173 -0.74 19.03 7.04
N LYS A 174 -0.90 18.49 5.84
CA LYS A 174 -1.85 18.98 4.83
C LYS A 174 -3.27 18.40 5.02
N GLY A 175 -3.41 17.36 5.84
CA GLY A 175 -4.69 16.70 6.12
C GLY A 175 -5.07 15.63 5.10
N HIS A 176 -4.09 14.95 4.48
CA HIS A 176 -4.38 13.81 3.62
C HIS A 176 -4.94 12.63 4.43
N TYR A 177 -6.15 12.18 4.10
CA TYR A 177 -6.87 11.17 4.88
C TYR A 177 -6.13 9.85 4.91
N PHE A 178 -5.60 9.41 3.78
CA PHE A 178 -4.87 8.16 3.68
C PHE A 178 -3.80 7.99 4.78
N PHE A 179 -2.89 8.96 4.96
CA PHE A 179 -1.88 8.87 6.02
C PHE A 179 -2.48 9.09 7.41
N SER A 180 -3.55 9.87 7.52
CA SER A 180 -4.26 10.09 8.79
C SER A 180 -4.91 8.79 9.29
N ASP A 181 -5.53 8.03 8.39
CA ASP A 181 -6.16 6.74 8.65
C ASP A 181 -5.11 5.68 8.97
N ILE A 182 -4.00 5.64 8.23
CA ILE A 182 -2.85 4.78 8.58
C ILE A 182 -2.35 5.09 9.99
N ARG A 183 -2.17 6.37 10.33
CA ARG A 183 -1.72 6.79 11.67
C ARG A 183 -2.72 6.39 12.75
N LYS A 184 -4.03 6.44 12.47
CA LYS A 184 -5.09 6.16 13.43
C LYS A 184 -5.34 4.67 13.62
N GLU A 185 -5.33 3.90 12.53
CA GLU A 185 -5.84 2.53 12.51
C GLU A 185 -4.76 1.47 12.24
N GLY A 186 -3.64 1.90 11.65
CA GLY A 186 -2.52 1.04 11.28
C GLY A 186 -1.79 0.42 12.48
N ILE A 187 -1.07 -0.65 12.18
CA ILE A 187 -0.31 -1.44 13.16
C ILE A 187 1.17 -1.34 12.81
N ILE A 188 1.99 -0.85 13.72
CA ILE A 188 3.45 -0.82 13.59
C ILE A 188 3.94 -2.27 13.64
N LEU A 189 4.58 -2.70 12.54
CA LEU A 189 5.24 -4.01 12.45
C LEU A 189 6.76 -3.91 12.70
N TYR A 190 7.34 -2.77 12.37
CA TYR A 190 8.76 -2.47 12.60
C TYR A 190 8.93 -0.97 12.87
N GLU A 191 9.84 -0.64 13.77
CA GLU A 191 10.18 0.72 14.15
C GLU A 191 11.65 0.78 14.60
N LEU A 192 12.45 1.63 13.95
CA LEU A 192 13.87 1.81 14.27
C LEU A 192 14.06 2.81 15.43
N ASP A 193 13.20 3.83 15.50
CA ASP A 193 13.21 4.87 16.53
C ASP A 193 11.77 5.23 16.97
N ASP A 194 11.64 5.72 18.19
CA ASP A 194 10.35 6.12 18.78
C ASP A 194 9.86 7.49 18.27
N GLU A 195 10.36 8.01 17.13
CA GLU A 195 9.91 9.30 16.59
C GLU A 195 8.47 9.16 16.08
N PRO A 196 7.46 9.84 16.67
CA PRO A 196 6.08 9.69 16.25
C PRO A 196 5.83 10.36 14.88
N LEU A 197 4.86 9.83 14.14
CA LEU A 197 4.33 10.53 12.96
C LEU A 197 3.64 11.83 13.37
N ALA A 198 3.71 12.85 12.50
CA ALA A 198 3.12 14.15 12.76
C ALA A 198 1.60 14.07 13.02
N GLU A 199 1.09 14.97 13.85
CA GLU A 199 -0.37 15.11 14.00
C GLU A 199 -1.01 15.53 12.68
N PRO A 200 -2.06 14.83 12.22
CA PRO A 200 -2.75 15.19 11.00
C PRO A 200 -3.53 16.50 11.16
N LYS A 201 -3.49 17.36 10.15
CA LYS A 201 -4.41 18.50 10.05
C LYS A 201 -5.81 17.95 9.82
N LEU A 202 -6.75 18.31 10.68
CA LEU A 202 -8.17 18.05 10.44
C LEU A 202 -8.69 19.06 9.41
N LEU A 203 -9.11 18.57 8.25
CA LEU A 203 -9.81 19.37 7.25
C LEU A 203 -11.27 19.58 7.66
N THR A 204 -11.84 20.77 7.41
CA THR A 204 -13.27 21.02 7.63
C THR A 204 -14.10 20.22 6.64
N ALA A 205 -15.36 19.92 6.96
CA ALA A 205 -16.25 19.16 6.08
C ALA A 205 -16.32 19.75 4.66
N GLU A 206 -16.27 21.08 4.55
CA GLU A 206 -16.27 21.84 3.29
C GLU A 206 -14.97 21.63 2.51
N GLU A 207 -13.80 21.76 3.16
CA GLU A 207 -12.51 21.48 2.52
C GLU A 207 -12.45 20.03 2.00
N ARG A 208 -13.00 19.06 2.76
CA ARG A 208 -13.06 17.66 2.32
C ARG A 208 -13.89 17.49 1.06
N LEU A 209 -15.08 18.09 1.05
CA LEU A 209 -16.03 18.02 -0.05
C LEU A 209 -15.46 18.67 -1.32
N GLU A 210 -14.80 19.82 -1.18
CA GLU A 210 -14.17 20.53 -2.30
C GLU A 210 -13.09 19.68 -2.96
N VAL A 211 -12.14 19.16 -2.17
CA VAL A 211 -11.05 18.32 -2.67
C VAL A 211 -11.56 17.03 -3.31
N ALA A 212 -12.55 16.37 -2.69
CA ALA A 212 -13.13 15.15 -3.25
C ALA A 212 -13.81 15.40 -4.61
N ARG A 213 -14.55 16.52 -4.75
CA ARG A 213 -15.19 16.90 -6.01
C ARG A 213 -14.18 17.26 -7.10
N GLU A 214 -13.09 17.95 -6.75
CA GLU A 214 -12.03 18.28 -7.70
C GLU A 214 -11.41 17.00 -8.30
N HIS A 215 -10.96 16.09 -7.43
CA HIS A 215 -10.40 14.80 -7.84
C HIS A 215 -11.38 13.98 -8.67
N TYR A 216 -12.63 13.87 -8.23
CA TYR A 216 -13.66 13.11 -8.92
C TYR A 216 -13.89 13.63 -10.34
N ASN A 217 -14.10 14.94 -10.49
CA ASN A 217 -14.38 15.54 -11.79
C ASN A 217 -13.19 15.43 -12.75
N GLU A 218 -11.97 15.69 -12.27
CA GLU A 218 -10.76 15.60 -13.08
C GLU A 218 -10.53 14.16 -13.57
N ARG A 219 -10.52 13.19 -12.64
CA ARG A 219 -10.14 11.80 -12.94
C ARG A 219 -11.21 11.08 -13.73
N LEU A 220 -12.49 11.23 -13.37
CA LEU A 220 -13.58 10.61 -14.12
C LEU A 220 -13.67 11.19 -15.54
N GLY A 221 -13.53 12.51 -15.69
CA GLY A 221 -13.53 13.16 -17.01
C GLY A 221 -12.41 12.64 -17.92
N LEU A 222 -11.22 12.44 -17.36
CA LEU A 222 -10.09 11.87 -18.09
C LEU A 222 -10.31 10.38 -18.44
N ALA A 223 -10.81 9.58 -17.49
CA ALA A 223 -11.12 8.17 -17.73
C ALA A 223 -12.15 7.99 -18.86
N LEU A 224 -13.22 8.79 -18.87
CA LEU A 224 -14.24 8.78 -19.92
C LEU A 224 -13.66 9.20 -21.29
N SER A 225 -12.72 10.14 -21.30
CA SER A 225 -12.02 10.55 -22.52
C SER A 225 -11.19 9.39 -23.09
N PHE A 226 -10.40 8.71 -22.24
CA PHE A 226 -9.65 7.53 -22.65
C PHE A 226 -10.55 6.40 -23.14
N MET A 227 -11.68 6.15 -22.48
CA MET A 227 -12.65 5.16 -22.93
C MET A 227 -13.18 5.46 -24.34
N LYS A 228 -13.45 6.73 -24.63
CA LYS A 228 -13.89 7.16 -25.97
C LYS A 228 -12.82 6.90 -27.02
N VAL A 229 -11.56 7.24 -26.73
CA VAL A 229 -10.44 7.00 -27.66
C VAL A 229 -10.21 5.50 -27.85
N ALA A 230 -10.23 4.70 -26.78
CA ALA A 230 -10.10 3.25 -26.85
C ALA A 230 -11.15 2.63 -27.78
N ARG A 231 -12.42 3.01 -27.63
CA ARG A 231 -13.51 2.53 -28.50
C ARG A 231 -13.30 2.89 -29.96
N PHE A 232 -12.81 4.11 -30.24
CA PHE A 232 -12.50 4.54 -31.60
C PHE A 232 -11.34 3.74 -32.20
N CYS A 233 -10.24 3.54 -31.48
CA CYS A 233 -9.13 2.72 -31.95
C CYS A 233 -9.55 1.28 -32.25
N ILE A 234 -10.41 0.70 -31.39
CA ILE A 234 -10.98 -0.64 -31.60
C ILE A 234 -11.82 -0.69 -32.88
N SER A 235 -12.69 0.32 -33.14
CA SER A 235 -13.51 0.33 -34.36
C SER A 235 -12.69 0.49 -35.64
N GLU A 236 -11.54 1.16 -35.57
CA GLU A 236 -10.58 1.28 -36.67
C GLU A 236 -9.61 0.09 -36.76
N ASN A 237 -9.84 -0.96 -35.97
CA ASN A 237 -8.98 -2.16 -35.89
C ASN A 237 -7.53 -1.88 -35.43
N ASP A 238 -7.28 -0.74 -34.79
CA ASP A 238 -6.01 -0.44 -34.08
C ASP A 238 -6.06 -1.00 -32.67
N LEU A 239 -5.98 -2.33 -32.57
CA LEU A 239 -6.11 -3.06 -31.31
C LEU A 239 -4.99 -2.73 -30.31
N ARG A 240 -3.81 -2.37 -30.80
CA ARG A 240 -2.66 -2.05 -29.94
C ARG A 240 -2.87 -0.71 -29.24
N LEU A 241 -3.25 0.32 -29.99
CA LEU A 241 -3.56 1.61 -29.41
C LEU A 241 -4.83 1.52 -28.55
N GLY A 242 -5.86 0.80 -29.02
CA GLY A 242 -7.08 0.54 -28.23
C GLY A 242 -6.78 -0.08 -26.86
N ALA A 243 -5.86 -1.06 -26.79
CA ALA A 243 -5.42 -1.63 -25.52
C ALA A 243 -4.65 -0.63 -24.64
N PHE A 244 -3.80 0.20 -25.23
CA PHE A 244 -3.08 1.23 -24.47
C PHE A 244 -4.04 2.26 -23.84
N GLU A 245 -4.99 2.76 -24.62
CA GLU A 245 -5.99 3.74 -24.17
C GLU A 245 -6.94 3.12 -23.12
N LEU A 246 -7.30 1.85 -23.28
CA LEU A 246 -8.13 1.15 -22.30
C LEU A 246 -7.38 0.93 -20.98
N HIS A 247 -6.08 0.66 -21.01
CA HIS A 247 -5.25 0.67 -19.80
C HIS A 247 -5.31 2.04 -19.10
N GLN A 248 -5.11 3.13 -19.84
CA GLN A 248 -5.17 4.48 -19.28
C GLN A 248 -6.53 4.79 -18.66
N CYS A 249 -7.62 4.35 -19.29
CA CYS A 249 -8.97 4.45 -18.72
C CYS A 249 -9.08 3.73 -17.37
N ILE A 250 -8.61 2.48 -17.27
CA ILE A 250 -8.65 1.69 -16.03
C ILE A 250 -7.81 2.35 -14.94
N GLU A 251 -6.61 2.84 -15.29
CA GLU A 251 -5.71 3.56 -14.38
C GLU A 251 -6.38 4.79 -13.77
N GLN A 252 -7.00 5.63 -14.61
CA GLN A 252 -7.71 6.82 -14.15
C GLN A 252 -8.97 6.50 -13.35
N ALA A 253 -9.69 5.42 -13.70
CA ALA A 253 -10.87 4.99 -12.97
C ALA A 253 -10.54 4.56 -11.53
N TYR A 254 -9.51 3.73 -11.32
CA TYR A 254 -9.08 3.38 -9.96
C TYR A 254 -8.48 4.57 -9.22
N SER A 255 -7.68 5.40 -9.89
CA SER A 255 -7.13 6.62 -9.29
C SER A 255 -8.23 7.58 -8.83
N CYS A 256 -9.34 7.67 -9.58
CA CYS A 256 -10.51 8.45 -9.22
C CYS A 256 -11.07 8.04 -7.86
N VAL A 257 -11.28 6.74 -7.63
CA VAL A 257 -11.78 6.22 -6.35
C VAL A 257 -10.80 6.54 -5.22
N ILE A 258 -9.53 6.19 -5.40
CA ILE A 258 -8.52 6.34 -4.33
C ILE A 258 -8.40 7.82 -3.95
N LEU A 259 -8.29 8.73 -4.93
CA LEU A 259 -8.18 10.16 -4.67
C LEU A 259 -9.46 10.74 -4.06
N THR A 260 -10.63 10.38 -4.57
CA THR A 260 -11.91 10.93 -4.07
C THR A 260 -12.17 10.50 -2.64
N LEU A 261 -11.91 9.24 -2.29
CA LEU A 261 -12.23 8.69 -0.96
C LEU A 261 -11.13 8.95 0.07
N THR A 262 -9.86 9.00 -0.34
CA THR A 262 -8.71 9.00 0.59
C THR A 262 -7.81 10.23 0.44
N ASN A 263 -8.03 11.04 -0.59
CA ASN A 263 -7.16 12.15 -0.98
C ASN A 263 -5.70 11.70 -1.24
N TYR A 264 -5.47 10.45 -1.63
CA TYR A 264 -4.13 9.93 -1.91
C TYR A 264 -3.99 9.46 -3.35
N GLY A 265 -2.88 9.85 -3.98
CA GLY A 265 -2.53 9.46 -5.34
C GLY A 265 -1.19 8.72 -5.31
N PRO A 266 -1.19 7.37 -5.28
CA PRO A 266 0.06 6.64 -5.35
C PRO A 266 0.76 6.90 -6.69
N ALA A 267 2.07 7.09 -6.65
CA ALA A 267 2.89 7.31 -7.86
C ALA A 267 3.19 5.98 -8.59
N SER A 268 2.14 5.25 -8.98
CA SER A 268 2.24 3.96 -9.66
C SER A 268 1.25 3.87 -10.82
N HIS A 269 1.74 3.41 -11.98
CA HIS A 269 0.92 3.13 -13.17
C HIS A 269 0.49 1.65 -13.24
N ASN A 270 0.81 0.86 -12.22
CA ASN A 270 0.46 -0.56 -12.20
C ASN A 270 -1.01 -0.73 -11.83
N ILE A 271 -1.85 -1.03 -12.82
CA ILE A 271 -3.30 -1.15 -12.60
C ILE A 271 -3.68 -2.33 -11.69
N LYS A 272 -2.82 -3.34 -11.48
CA LYS A 272 -3.08 -4.36 -10.45
C LYS A 272 -3.00 -3.78 -9.04
N PHE A 273 -1.98 -2.95 -8.81
CA PHE A 273 -1.76 -2.29 -7.55
C PHE A 273 -2.88 -1.26 -7.26
N LEU A 274 -3.21 -0.42 -8.24
CA LEU A 274 -4.32 0.54 -8.12
C LEU A 274 -5.67 -0.17 -7.90
N ARG A 275 -5.88 -1.29 -8.60
CA ARG A 275 -7.07 -2.12 -8.43
C ARG A 275 -7.18 -2.64 -6.99
N SER A 276 -6.12 -3.23 -6.43
CA SER A 276 -6.12 -3.73 -5.06
C SER A 276 -6.48 -2.62 -4.07
N LEU A 277 -5.81 -1.46 -4.15
CA LEU A 277 -6.09 -0.31 -3.27
C LEU A 277 -7.52 0.19 -3.38
N ALA A 278 -8.08 0.25 -4.60
CA ALA A 278 -9.44 0.72 -4.81
C ALA A 278 -10.49 -0.29 -4.31
N GLU A 279 -10.31 -1.59 -4.58
CA GLU A 279 -11.17 -2.66 -4.06
C GLU A 279 -11.15 -2.72 -2.53
N GLU A 280 -10.06 -2.29 -1.90
CA GLU A 280 -9.96 -2.16 -0.45
C GLU A 280 -10.84 -1.04 0.13
N GLN A 281 -11.09 0.02 -0.65
CA GLN A 281 -11.99 1.11 -0.27
C GLN A 281 -13.46 0.72 -0.44
N ASP A 282 -13.79 -0.01 -1.51
CA ASP A 282 -15.13 -0.53 -1.75
C ASP A 282 -15.10 -1.87 -2.51
N LEU A 283 -15.55 -2.93 -1.83
CA LEU A 283 -15.54 -4.30 -2.35
C LEU A 283 -16.40 -4.51 -3.60
N ARG A 284 -17.38 -3.63 -3.89
CA ARG A 284 -18.20 -3.71 -5.11
C ARG A 284 -17.35 -3.58 -6.37
N LEU A 285 -16.21 -2.88 -6.29
CA LEU A 285 -15.28 -2.72 -7.40
C LEU A 285 -14.68 -4.05 -7.88
N ALA A 286 -14.63 -5.08 -7.02
CA ALA A 286 -14.15 -6.40 -7.40
C ALA A 286 -15.02 -7.07 -8.48
N GLU A 287 -16.28 -6.64 -8.64
CA GLU A 287 -17.22 -7.12 -9.66
C GLU A 287 -16.85 -6.63 -11.07
N ALA A 288 -16.04 -5.57 -11.18
CA ALA A 288 -15.55 -5.07 -12.46
C ALA A 288 -14.71 -6.11 -13.22
N PHE A 289 -13.85 -6.85 -12.54
CA PHE A 289 -12.94 -7.81 -13.15
C PHE A 289 -12.90 -9.14 -12.37
N PRO A 290 -13.85 -10.05 -12.59
CA PRO A 290 -13.89 -11.33 -11.89
C PRO A 290 -12.58 -12.13 -12.03
N ARG A 291 -12.25 -12.89 -10.98
CA ARG A 291 -11.01 -13.70 -10.87
C ARG A 291 -11.25 -15.21 -11.06
N ASP A 292 -12.49 -15.60 -11.34
CA ASP A 292 -12.98 -16.98 -11.44
C ASP A 292 -12.42 -17.74 -12.65
N GLN A 293 -12.28 -17.06 -13.80
CA GLN A 293 -11.82 -17.69 -15.04
C GLN A 293 -10.35 -17.38 -15.34
N HIS A 294 -9.56 -18.42 -15.59
CA HIS A 294 -8.14 -18.29 -15.98
C HIS A 294 -7.96 -17.37 -17.20
N ARG A 295 -8.87 -17.47 -18.18
CA ARG A 295 -8.86 -16.64 -19.39
C ARG A 295 -8.99 -15.15 -19.10
N GLN A 296 -9.91 -14.77 -18.22
CA GLN A 296 -10.17 -13.38 -17.83
C GLN A 296 -8.96 -12.80 -17.08
N ARG A 297 -8.35 -13.59 -16.19
CA ARG A 297 -7.09 -13.22 -15.52
C ARG A 297 -5.96 -12.98 -16.52
N ALA A 298 -5.84 -13.85 -17.54
CA ALA A 298 -4.83 -13.68 -18.59
C ALA A 298 -5.06 -12.41 -19.42
N TRP A 299 -6.32 -12.08 -19.75
CA TRP A 299 -6.66 -10.83 -20.44
C TRP A 299 -6.38 -9.59 -19.60
N PHE A 300 -6.69 -9.60 -18.30
CA PHE A 300 -6.33 -8.50 -17.41
C PHE A 300 -4.81 -8.34 -17.26
N ASN A 301 -4.07 -9.45 -17.19
CA ASN A 301 -2.60 -9.39 -17.21
C ASN A 301 -2.09 -8.78 -18.52
N ARG A 302 -2.72 -9.10 -19.65
CA ARG A 302 -2.33 -8.58 -20.95
C ARG A 302 -2.57 -7.07 -21.07
N ILE A 303 -3.69 -6.56 -20.57
CA ILE A 303 -3.96 -5.12 -20.58
C ILE A 303 -3.00 -4.37 -19.66
N ASN A 304 -2.65 -4.94 -18.50
CA ASN A 304 -1.63 -4.38 -17.60
C ASN A 304 -0.26 -4.25 -18.28
N GLU A 305 0.11 -5.19 -19.15
CA GLU A 305 1.36 -5.09 -19.93
C GLU A 305 1.29 -4.04 -21.05
N ALA A 306 0.10 -3.64 -21.49
CA ALA A 306 -0.09 -2.76 -22.64
C ALA A 306 0.58 -1.39 -22.43
N TYR A 307 0.58 -0.86 -21.20
CA TYR A 307 1.22 0.42 -20.87
C TYR A 307 2.67 0.54 -21.37
N VAL A 308 3.44 -0.54 -21.20
CA VAL A 308 4.83 -0.61 -21.61
C VAL A 308 4.96 -1.25 -23.00
N LYS A 309 4.26 -2.36 -23.25
CA LYS A 309 4.52 -3.17 -24.44
C LYS A 309 3.80 -2.66 -25.69
N ALA A 310 2.61 -2.07 -25.57
CA ALA A 310 1.81 -1.70 -26.74
C ALA A 310 2.49 -0.65 -27.64
N ARG A 311 3.32 0.22 -27.06
CA ARG A 311 4.05 1.26 -27.80
C ARG A 311 5.42 0.80 -28.31
N TYR A 312 6.12 -0.05 -27.55
CA TYR A 312 7.53 -0.35 -27.81
C TYR A 312 7.80 -1.77 -28.31
N SER A 313 6.95 -2.75 -27.98
CA SER A 313 7.19 -4.15 -28.33
C SER A 313 6.58 -4.51 -29.67
N LYS A 314 7.37 -5.10 -30.57
CA LYS A 314 6.85 -5.66 -31.83
C LYS A 314 5.99 -6.92 -31.61
N HIS A 315 6.08 -7.54 -30.43
CA HIS A 315 5.42 -8.80 -30.08
C HIS A 315 4.20 -8.61 -29.16
N PHE A 316 3.73 -7.36 -29.01
CA PHE A 316 2.49 -7.11 -28.30
C PHE A 316 1.30 -7.41 -29.22
N GLU A 317 0.70 -8.57 -28.99
CA GLU A 317 -0.53 -9.06 -29.60
C GLU A 317 -1.66 -9.13 -28.58
N ILE A 318 -2.85 -8.68 -28.95
CA ILE A 318 -4.09 -8.83 -28.20
C ILE A 318 -5.21 -9.14 -29.20
N SER A 319 -6.06 -10.12 -28.90
CA SER A 319 -7.18 -10.45 -29.79
C SER A 319 -8.30 -9.43 -29.63
N GLU A 320 -9.06 -9.24 -30.71
CA GLU A 320 -10.28 -8.41 -30.70
C GLU A 320 -11.25 -8.86 -29.61
N GLU A 321 -11.49 -10.17 -29.49
CA GLU A 321 -12.34 -10.76 -28.44
C GLU A 321 -11.89 -10.35 -27.03
N ALA A 322 -10.59 -10.41 -26.74
CA ALA A 322 -10.06 -9.99 -25.44
C ALA A 322 -10.32 -8.50 -25.20
N LEU A 323 -10.13 -7.68 -26.23
CA LEU A 323 -10.25 -6.23 -26.13
C LEU A 323 -11.72 -5.77 -26.00
N VAL A 324 -12.64 -6.43 -26.70
CA VAL A 324 -14.09 -6.23 -26.52
C VAL A 324 -14.51 -6.55 -25.09
N TRP A 325 -14.12 -7.74 -24.58
CA TRP A 325 -14.42 -8.12 -23.20
C TRP A 325 -13.83 -7.13 -22.18
N LEU A 326 -12.57 -6.73 -22.36
CA LEU A 326 -11.93 -5.72 -21.50
C LEU A 326 -12.67 -4.38 -21.57
N GLY A 327 -13.15 -3.99 -22.75
CA GLY A 327 -13.96 -2.79 -22.96
C GLY A 327 -15.27 -2.82 -22.19
N GLU A 328 -16.02 -3.92 -22.28
CA GLU A 328 -17.25 -4.13 -21.50
C GLU A 328 -16.98 -4.08 -19.99
N ARG A 329 -15.90 -4.72 -19.53
CA ARG A 329 -15.51 -4.70 -18.11
C ARG A 329 -15.09 -3.32 -17.62
N THR A 330 -14.40 -2.56 -18.47
CA THR A 330 -14.00 -1.19 -18.16
C THR A 330 -15.21 -0.25 -18.12
N ALA A 331 -16.21 -0.46 -18.98
CA ALA A 331 -17.47 0.29 -18.91
C ALA A 331 -18.19 0.04 -17.58
N HIS A 332 -18.26 -1.23 -17.16
CA HIS A 332 -18.84 -1.57 -15.85
C HIS A 332 -18.02 -1.03 -14.68
N LEU A 333 -16.69 -1.03 -14.76
CA LEU A 333 -15.84 -0.37 -13.77
C LEU A 333 -16.22 1.11 -13.62
N LEU A 334 -16.39 1.84 -14.73
CA LEU A 334 -16.74 3.26 -14.69
C LEU A 334 -18.11 3.51 -14.03
N GLU A 335 -19.09 2.62 -14.23
CA GLU A 335 -20.38 2.68 -13.54
C GLU A 335 -20.23 2.51 -12.03
N LEU A 336 -19.44 1.51 -11.60
CA LEU A 336 -19.16 1.27 -10.18
C LEU A 336 -18.39 2.44 -9.56
N VAL A 337 -17.36 2.95 -10.23
CA VAL A 337 -16.58 4.11 -9.79
C VAL A 337 -17.49 5.33 -9.59
N LYS A 338 -18.38 5.60 -10.55
CA LYS A 338 -19.35 6.68 -10.44
C LYS A 338 -20.25 6.51 -9.21
N ALA A 339 -20.82 5.32 -9.01
CA ALA A 339 -21.68 5.05 -7.85
C ALA A 339 -20.94 5.24 -6.52
N VAL A 340 -19.75 4.66 -6.37
CA VAL A 340 -18.93 4.74 -5.15
C VAL A 340 -18.54 6.20 -4.84
N CYS A 341 -18.09 6.95 -5.85
CA CYS A 341 -17.69 8.33 -5.66
C CYS A 341 -18.89 9.26 -5.41
N ASP A 342 -20.00 9.10 -6.13
CA ASP A 342 -21.22 9.89 -5.91
C ASP A 342 -21.75 9.67 -4.47
N GLU A 343 -21.84 8.43 -3.99
CA GLU A 343 -22.25 8.10 -2.61
C GLU A 343 -21.33 8.74 -1.55
N HIS A 344 -20.01 8.76 -1.80
CA HIS A 344 -19.05 9.41 -0.91
C HIS A 344 -19.23 10.93 -0.88
N ILE A 345 -19.41 11.56 -2.03
CA ILE A 345 -19.65 13.00 -2.14
C ILE A 345 -20.96 13.37 -1.44
N GLU A 346 -22.04 12.60 -1.65
CA GLU A 346 -23.32 12.81 -0.96
C GLU A 346 -23.21 12.68 0.57
N LYS A 347 -22.35 11.78 1.05
CA LYS A 347 -22.04 11.68 2.48
C LYS A 347 -21.34 12.94 2.98
N LEU A 348 -20.32 13.44 2.28
CA LEU A 348 -19.63 14.68 2.64
C LEU A 348 -20.55 15.90 2.59
N GLU A 349 -21.46 15.97 1.61
CA GLU A 349 -22.49 17.02 1.54
C GLU A 349 -23.47 16.99 2.71
N ARG A 350 -23.79 15.80 3.23
CA ARG A 350 -24.58 15.68 4.46
C ARG A 350 -23.78 16.17 5.66
N ASP A 351 -22.51 15.81 5.77
CA ASP A 351 -21.64 16.26 6.85
C ASP A 351 -21.52 17.80 6.90
N VAL A 352 -21.36 18.46 5.75
CA VAL A 352 -21.36 19.92 5.63
C VAL A 352 -22.69 20.53 6.11
N ARG A 353 -23.83 19.96 5.67
CA ARG A 353 -25.16 20.44 6.09
C ARG A 353 -25.39 20.31 7.60
N MET A 354 -24.89 19.24 8.21
CA MET A 354 -25.03 19.00 9.65
C MET A 354 -24.06 19.85 10.47
N GLY A 355 -22.81 20.03 10.00
CA GLY A 355 -21.80 20.87 10.66
C GLY A 355 -22.11 22.37 10.62
N GLY A 356 -22.85 22.84 9.60
CA GLY A 356 -23.34 24.21 9.53
C GLY A 356 -24.47 24.57 10.52
N GLY A 357 -25.05 23.58 11.22
CA GLY A 357 -26.16 23.79 12.15
C GLY A 357 -25.77 24.16 13.59
N GLU A 358 -24.53 23.93 14.00
CA GLU A 358 -24.07 24.15 15.39
C GLU A 358 -23.44 25.54 15.63
N SER A 359 -23.31 26.37 14.59
CA SER A 359 -22.70 27.72 14.69
C SER A 359 -23.74 28.86 14.75
N GLY A 360 -25.02 28.54 15.00
CA GLY A 360 -26.11 29.52 15.04
C GLY A 360 -27.17 29.21 16.09
N GLN A 361 -26.80 29.16 17.38
CA GLN A 361 -27.71 29.37 18.51
C GLN A 361 -27.04 30.18 19.63
#